data_AF-A0A4R6VM38-F1
#
_entry.id   AF-A0A4R6VM38-F1
#
_cell.length_a   1.000
_cell.length_b   1.000
_cell.length_c   1.000
_cell.angle_alpha   90.00
_cell.angle_beta   90.00
_cell.angle_gamma   90.00
#
_symmetry.space_group_name_H-M   'P 1'
#
loop_
_entity.id
_entity.type
_entity.pdbx_description
1 polymer ?
#
loop_
_entity_poly.entity_id
_entity_poly.type
_entity_poly.pdbx_seq_one_letter_code
_entity_poly.pdbx_strand_id
1 'polypeptide(L)' 'MPTDACQWFYECTNCHTLLKPKPGDCCVYCSFGTVPCPPIQAGQSCCG' A
#
# COMPACT_ATOMS: atom_id res chain seq x y z
N MET A 1 7.21 -2.47 -7.88
CA MET A 1 5.79 -2.11 -8.05
C MET A 1 5.74 -0.75 -8.73
N PRO A 2 4.85 -0.47 -9.71
CA PRO A 2 4.78 0.86 -10.31
C PRO A 2 4.69 1.90 -9.20
N THR A 3 5.63 2.83 -9.23
CA THR A 3 5.82 3.84 -8.20
C THR A 3 4.59 4.72 -8.02
N ASP A 4 3.69 4.75 -9.00
CA ASP A 4 2.54 5.64 -9.03
C ASP A 4 1.22 5.01 -8.56
N ALA A 5 1.22 3.81 -7.96
CA ALA A 5 -0.02 3.14 -7.56
C ALA A 5 0.01 2.58 -6.13
N CYS A 6 -0.99 2.97 -5.32
CA CYS A 6 -1.27 2.34 -4.02
C CYS A 6 -2.08 1.05 -4.26
N GLN A 7 -1.60 -0.11 -3.79
CA GLN A 7 -2.35 -1.36 -3.87
C GLN A 7 -3.25 -1.52 -2.64
N TRP A 8 -4.56 -1.44 -2.84
CA TRP A 8 -5.50 -1.64 -1.73
C TRP A 8 -5.65 -3.11 -1.33
N PHE A 9 -5.50 -4.03 -2.28
CA PHE A 9 -5.57 -5.46 -2.02
C PHE A 9 -4.30 -6.13 -2.52
N TYR A 10 -3.63 -6.85 -1.63
CA TYR A 10 -2.47 -7.65 -1.97
C TYR A 10 -2.69 -9.08 -1.53
N GLU A 11 -2.61 -10.00 -2.47
CA GLU A 11 -2.59 -11.42 -2.15
C GLU A 11 -1.16 -11.80 -1.74
N CYS A 12 -1.01 -12.28 -0.52
CA CYS A 12 0.28 -12.79 -0.08
C CYS A 12 0.61 -14.08 -0.83
N THR A 13 1.68 -14.09 -1.63
CA THR A 13 2.08 -15.27 -2.41
C THR A 13 2.56 -16.44 -1.55
N ASN A 14 2.87 -16.22 -0.27
CA ASN A 14 3.34 -17.26 0.64
C ASN A 14 2.19 -17.99 1.36
N CYS A 15 1.09 -17.30 1.65
CA CYS A 15 -0.04 -17.86 2.41
C CYS A 15 -1.41 -17.67 1.73
N HIS A 16 -1.44 -17.12 0.51
CA HIS A 16 -2.64 -16.86 -0.29
C HIS A 16 -3.74 -16.06 0.43
N THR A 17 -3.34 -15.23 1.39
CA THR A 17 -4.28 -14.38 2.12
C THR A 17 -4.41 -13.03 1.45
N LEU A 18 -5.64 -12.54 1.32
CA LEU A 18 -5.93 -11.19 0.87
C LEU A 18 -5.68 -10.21 2.01
N LEU A 19 -4.53 -9.54 1.93
CA LEU A 19 -4.17 -8.44 2.82
C LEU A 19 -4.91 -7.17 2.40
N LYS A 20 -5.41 -6.45 3.40
CA LYS A 20 -6.06 -5.15 3.29
C LYS A 20 -5.29 -4.14 4.15
N PRO A 21 -5.23 -2.86 3.76
CA PRO A 21 -4.65 -1.82 4.59
C PRO A 21 -5.35 -1.77 5.95
N LYS A 22 -4.57 -1.39 6.96
CA LYS A 22 -5.09 -1.06 8.29
C LYS A 22 -5.91 0.23 8.20
N PRO A 23 -6.92 0.38 9.06
CA PRO A 23 -7.68 1.63 9.14
C PRO A 23 -6.74 2.80 9.49
N GLY A 24 -6.65 3.77 8.58
CA GLY A 24 -5.73 4.91 8.68
C GLY A 24 -4.61 4.95 7.62
N ASP A 25 -4.38 3.85 6.89
CA ASP A 25 -3.33 3.76 5.87
C ASP A 25 -3.87 3.78 4.42
N CYS A 26 -3.06 4.29 3.47
CA CYS A 26 -3.38 4.36 2.03
C CYS A 26 -3.56 2.98 1.37
N CYS A 27 -2.71 2.02 1.73
CA CYS A 27 -2.54 0.80 0.96
C CYS A 27 -1.83 -0.26 1.80
N VAL A 28 -1.86 -1.50 1.34
CA VAL A 28 -1.16 -2.62 2.01
C VAL A 28 0.33 -2.33 2.23
N TYR A 29 0.98 -1.59 1.33
CA TYR A 29 2.38 -1.23 1.49
C TYR A 29 2.61 -0.14 2.53
N CYS A 30 1.65 0.75 2.78
CA CYS A 30 1.75 1.68 3.91
C CYS A 30 1.56 0.95 5.25
N SER A 31 0.69 -0.06 5.28
CA SER A 31 0.39 -0.81 6.50
C SER A 31 1.42 -1.89 6.86
N PHE A 32 2.03 -2.50 5.85
CA PHE A 32 2.92 -3.66 5.99
C PHE A 32 4.32 -3.44 5.41
N GLY A 33 4.52 -2.39 4.60
CA GLY A 33 5.83 -2.02 4.09
C GLY A 33 6.61 -1.17 5.09
N THR A 34 7.93 -1.26 5.00
CA THR A 34 8.85 -0.40 5.78
C THR A 34 9.09 0.94 5.11
N VAL A 35 8.90 1.02 3.79
CA VAL A 35 9.02 2.24 3.00
C VAL A 35 7.62 2.74 2.67
N PRO A 36 7.28 4.00 3.02
CA PRO A 36 5.97 4.58 2.68
C PRO A 36 5.78 4.62 1.16
N CYS A 37 4.53 4.62 0.71
CA CYS A 37 4.25 4.61 -0.73
C CYS A 37 4.79 5.88 -1.41
N PRO A 38 5.22 5.79 -2.68
CA PRO A 38 5.79 6.95 -3.36
C PRO A 38 4.87 8.18 -3.44
N PRO A 39 3.53 8.08 -3.58
CA PRO A 39 2.69 9.29 -3.54
C PRO A 39 2.76 10.03 -2.20
N ILE A 40 2.84 9.32 -1.07
CA ILE A 40 3.05 9.96 0.25
C ILE A 40 4.44 10.60 0.31
N GLN A 41 5.46 9.97 -0.26
CA GLN A 41 6.81 10.54 -0.33
C GLN A 41 6.88 11.77 -1.23
N ALA A 42 6.05 11.84 -2.27
CA ALA A 42 5.90 12.99 -3.16
C ALA A 42 5.01 14.10 -2.58
N GLY A 43 4.46 13.93 -1.37
CA GLY A 43 3.55 14.89 -0.74
C GLY A 43 2.15 14.91 -1.37
N GLN A 44 1.79 13.90 -2.16
CA GLN A 44 0.45 13.72 -2.69
C GLN A 44 -0.41 12.96 -1.69
N SER A 45 -1.67 13.38 -1.53
CA SER A 45 -2.65 12.64 -0.75
C SER A 45 -2.85 11.26 -1.35
N CYS A 46 -2.83 10.24 -0.51
CA CYS A 46 -3.10 8.85 -0.84
C CYS A 46 -4.30 8.68 -1.79
N CYS A 47 -4.10 8.03 -2.95
CA CYS A 47 -5.15 7.66 -3.93
C CYS A 47 -6.21 8.75 -4.17
N GLY A 48 -5.90 9.72 -5.03
CA GLY A 48 -6.90 10.58 -5.65
C GLY A 48 -7.65 9.87 -6.77
#